data_AF-A0A2N2JK26-F1
#
_entry.id   AF-A0A2N2JK26-F1
#
_cell.length_a   1.000
_cell.length_b   1.000
_cell.length_c   1.000
_cell.angle_alpha   90.00
_cell.angle_beta   90.00
_cell.angle_gamma   90.00
#
_symmetry.space_group_name_H-M   'P 1'
#
loop_
_entity.id
_entity.type
_entity.pdbx_description
1 polymer ?
#
loop_
_entity_poly.entity_id
_entity_poly.type
_entity_poly.pdbx_seq_one_letter_code
_entity_poly.pdbx_strand_id
1 'polypeptide(L)'
;MQTFFWAFLGLVILSTLWRKYRVFSVGRLALTAARTGDVAPVADAIGDLAPTMRADGFDRAVTDLWRGGARPVAVRLIRAAAGHVGPAFTTQFWIRESLEQESDLANDLFDAPFLTAVYEPPVQQPCASYG
;
A
#
# COMPACT_ATOMS: atom_id res chain seq x y z
N MET A 1 -25.43 -28.76 19.77
CA MET A 1 -25.36 -27.69 18.74
C MET A 1 -24.87 -26.35 19.30
N GLN A 2 -25.25 -25.95 20.52
CA GLN A 2 -24.90 -24.64 21.08
C GLN A 2 -23.40 -24.38 21.28
N THR A 3 -22.60 -25.40 21.63
CA THR A 3 -21.14 -25.27 21.83
C THR A 3 -20.36 -25.02 20.53
N PHE A 4 -20.77 -25.66 19.42
CA PHE A 4 -20.15 -25.46 18.10
C PHE A 4 -20.36 -24.04 17.57
N PHE A 5 -21.52 -23.43 17.83
CA PHE A 5 -21.80 -22.06 17.42
C PHE A 5 -20.85 -21.05 18.09
N TRP A 6 -20.65 -21.18 19.41
CA TRP A 6 -19.73 -20.29 20.14
C TRP A 6 -18.27 -20.49 19.74
N ALA A 7 -17.84 -21.72 19.47
CA ALA A 7 -16.51 -22.00 18.98
C ALA A 7 -16.26 -21.33 17.61
N PHE A 8 -17.22 -21.42 16.69
CA PHE A 8 -17.12 -20.81 15.37
C PHE A 8 -17.13 -19.27 15.45
N LEU A 9 -18.01 -18.70 16.26
CA LEU A 9 -18.08 -17.26 16.49
C LEU A 9 -16.77 -16.73 17.10
N GLY A 10 -16.21 -17.44 18.08
CA GLY A 10 -14.93 -17.09 18.70
C GLY A 10 -13.77 -17.09 17.71
N LEU A 11 -13.71 -18.10 16.82
CA LEU A 11 -12.69 -18.18 15.77
C LEU A 11 -12.78 -17.00 14.79
N VAL A 12 -13.99 -16.65 14.35
CA VAL A 12 -14.21 -15.54 13.40
C VAL A 12 -13.78 -14.21 14.03
N ILE A 13 -14.21 -13.94 15.27
CA ILE A 13 -13.84 -12.70 16.00
C ILE A 13 -12.33 -12.63 16.20
N LEU A 14 -11.70 -13.72 16.64
CA LEU A 14 -10.25 -13.76 16.84
C LEU A 14 -9.52 -13.48 15.53
N SER A 15 -9.96 -14.08 14.41
CA SER A 15 -9.38 -13.84 13.09
C SER A 15 -9.50 -12.38 12.65
N THR A 16 -10.65 -11.73 12.90
CA THR A 16 -10.87 -10.34 12.50
C THR A 16 -10.07 -9.37 13.36
N LEU A 17 -9.98 -9.63 14.67
CA LEU A 17 -9.14 -8.84 15.56
C LEU A 17 -7.67 -8.96 15.15
N TRP A 18 -7.19 -10.17 14.88
CA TRP A 18 -5.80 -10.39 14.50
C TRP A 18 -5.43 -9.68 13.20
N ARG A 19 -6.33 -9.67 12.20
CA ARG A 19 -6.19 -8.87 10.98
C ARG A 19 -6.06 -7.37 11.28
N LYS A 20 -6.95 -6.81 12.12
CA LYS A 20 -6.90 -5.39 12.49
C LYS A 20 -5.61 -5.00 13.21
N TYR A 21 -5.12 -5.85 14.13
CA TYR A 21 -3.88 -5.58 14.86
C TYR A 21 -2.67 -5.48 13.93
N ARG A 22 -2.57 -6.34 12.91
CA ARG A 22 -1.46 -6.29 11.94
C ARG A 22 -1.49 -5.06 11.04
N VAL A 23 -2.66 -4.62 10.60
CA VAL A 23 -2.76 -3.37 9.81
C VAL A 23 -2.42 -2.16 10.67
N PHE A 24 -2.83 -2.16 11.94
CA PHE A 24 -2.51 -1.08 12.87
C PHE A 24 -0.99 -0.98 13.16
N SER A 25 -0.28 -2.11 13.19
CA SER A 25 1.18 -2.08 13.35
C SER A 25 1.89 -1.41 12.16
N VAL A 26 1.39 -1.57 10.94
CA VAL A 26 1.96 -0.89 9.75
C VAL A 26 1.88 0.63 9.90
N GLY A 27 0.76 1.17 10.41
CA GLY A 27 0.63 2.62 10.65
C GLY A 27 1.64 3.16 11.68
N ARG A 28 1.94 2.38 12.73
CA ARG A 28 2.99 2.75 13.71
C ARG A 28 4.39 2.73 13.09
N LEU A 29 4.66 1.75 12.22
CA LEU A 29 5.92 1.69 11.49
C LEU A 29 6.04 2.86 10.52
N ALA A 30 4.95 3.26 9.85
CA ALA A 30 4.92 4.44 8.99
C ALA A 30 5.26 5.73 9.77
N LEU A 31 4.71 5.93 10.97
CA LEU A 31 5.09 7.07 11.83
C LEU A 31 6.56 7.03 12.23
N THR A 32 7.13 5.85 12.42
CA THR A 32 8.56 5.69 12.72
C THR A 32 9.40 6.03 11.49
N ALA A 33 9.02 5.51 10.32
CA ALA A 33 9.63 5.82 9.03
C ALA A 33 9.58 7.31 8.70
N ALA A 34 8.50 8.02 9.06
CA ALA A 34 8.41 9.47 8.90
C ALA A 34 9.51 10.22 9.67
N ARG A 35 9.93 9.70 10.82
CA ARG A 35 10.97 10.29 11.68
C ARG A 35 12.37 9.85 11.28
N THR A 36 12.54 8.59 10.92
CA THR A 36 13.87 7.99 10.64
C THR A 36 14.25 8.03 9.16
N GLY A 37 13.26 8.19 8.27
CA GLY A 37 13.42 8.08 6.83
C GLY A 37 13.53 6.64 6.30
N ASP A 38 13.60 5.65 7.19
CA ASP A 38 13.74 4.23 6.87
C ASP A 38 12.38 3.57 6.60
N VAL A 39 12.19 3.12 5.37
CA VAL A 39 10.94 2.52 4.88
C VAL A 39 10.99 1.00 4.83
N ALA A 40 12.16 0.37 5.00
CA ALA A 40 12.31 -1.07 4.86
C ALA A 40 11.42 -1.85 5.85
N PRO A 41 11.36 -1.49 7.15
CA PRO A 41 10.49 -2.20 8.10
C PRO A 41 9.00 -2.11 7.74
N VAL A 42 8.58 -1.01 7.09
CA VAL A 42 7.19 -0.84 6.66
C VAL A 42 6.90 -1.71 5.44
N ALA A 43 7.80 -1.74 4.46
CA ALA A 43 7.67 -2.56 3.26
C ALA A 43 7.66 -4.06 3.58
N ASP A 44 8.56 -4.51 4.46
CA ASP A 44 8.62 -5.91 4.92
C ASP A 44 7.32 -6.29 5.66
N ALA A 45 6.86 -5.42 6.57
CA ALA A 45 5.61 -5.64 7.28
C ALA A 45 4.40 -5.73 6.34
N ILE A 46 4.38 -4.96 5.24
CA ILE A 46 3.36 -5.08 4.19
C ILE A 46 3.50 -6.42 3.44
N GLY A 47 4.71 -6.85 3.12
CA GLY A 47 4.98 -8.16 2.51
C GLY A 47 4.48 -9.34 3.33
N ASP A 48 4.59 -9.25 4.65
CA ASP A 48 4.13 -10.24 5.64
C ASP A 48 2.61 -10.28 5.86
N LEU A 49 1.88 -9.29 5.34
CA LEU A 49 0.42 -9.33 5.35
C LEU A 49 -0.10 -10.41 4.38
N ALA A 50 -1.27 -10.97 4.72
CA ALA A 50 -1.99 -11.82 3.79
C ALA A 50 -2.24 -11.07 2.47
N PRO A 51 -2.19 -11.73 1.29
CA PRO A 51 -2.28 -11.07 -0.01
C PRO A 51 -3.47 -10.10 -0.13
N THR A 52 -4.63 -10.48 0.42
CA THR A 52 -5.85 -9.66 0.38
C THR A 52 -5.80 -8.40 1.25
N MET A 53 -4.80 -8.26 2.13
CA MET A 53 -4.65 -7.12 3.04
C MET A 53 -3.47 -6.22 2.68
N ARG A 54 -2.62 -6.64 1.74
CA ARG A 54 -1.41 -5.88 1.37
C ARG A 54 -1.77 -4.51 0.80
N ALA A 55 -2.75 -4.47 -0.10
CA ALA A 55 -3.23 -3.24 -0.71
C ALA A 55 -3.76 -2.24 0.34
N ASP A 56 -4.58 -2.71 1.30
CA ASP A 56 -5.11 -1.86 2.38
C ASP A 56 -4.01 -1.37 3.33
N GLY A 57 -3.08 -2.26 3.72
CA GLY A 57 -1.96 -1.91 4.58
C GLY A 57 -1.03 -0.89 3.92
N PHE A 58 -0.74 -1.10 2.63
CA PHE A 58 0.01 -0.18 1.79
C PHE A 58 -0.66 1.18 1.67
N ASP A 59 -1.92 1.21 1.25
CA ASP A 59 -2.68 2.45 1.04
C ASP A 59 -2.75 3.28 2.32
N ARG A 60 -3.00 2.62 3.46
CA ARG A 60 -3.01 3.28 4.76
C ARG A 60 -1.64 3.87 5.11
N ALA A 61 -0.56 3.11 4.96
CA ALA A 61 0.78 3.56 5.29
C ALA A 61 1.21 4.77 4.45
N VAL A 62 0.98 4.69 3.14
CA VAL A 62 1.29 5.78 2.21
C VAL A 62 0.42 6.99 2.51
N THR A 63 -0.89 6.82 2.72
CA THR A 63 -1.81 7.90 3.12
C THR A 63 -1.35 8.61 4.39
N ASP A 64 -0.98 7.86 5.42
CA ASP A 64 -0.55 8.42 6.71
C ASP A 64 0.74 9.25 6.54
N LEU A 65 1.71 8.76 5.76
CA LEU A 65 2.94 9.50 5.43
C LEU A 65 2.64 10.75 4.58
N TRP A 66 1.80 10.59 3.56
CA TRP A 66 1.46 11.63 2.58
C TRP A 66 0.71 12.79 3.24
N ARG A 67 -0.30 12.49 4.06
CA ARG A 67 -1.06 13.47 4.85
C ARG A 67 -0.25 14.04 6.00
N GLY A 68 0.68 13.27 6.56
CA GLY A 68 1.63 13.73 7.57
C GLY A 68 2.73 14.65 7.06
N GLY A 69 2.76 14.96 5.75
CA GLY A 69 3.76 15.83 5.12
C GLY A 69 5.11 15.15 4.84
N ALA A 70 5.25 13.85 5.12
CA ALA A 70 6.47 13.09 4.88
C ALA A 70 6.53 12.56 3.43
N ARG A 71 6.32 13.45 2.43
CA ARG A 71 6.22 13.11 1.00
C ARG A 71 7.43 12.32 0.49
N PRO A 72 8.69 12.70 0.81
CA PRO A 72 9.83 11.92 0.35
C PRO A 72 9.89 10.50 0.91
N VAL A 73 9.42 10.30 2.14
CA VAL A 73 9.34 8.97 2.77
C VAL A 73 8.22 8.16 2.12
N ALA A 74 7.09 8.78 1.82
CA ALA A 74 5.96 8.12 1.14
C ALA A 74 6.36 7.57 -0.23
N VAL A 75 7.03 8.36 -1.08
CA VAL A 75 7.47 7.91 -2.42
C VAL A 75 8.50 6.78 -2.33
N ARG A 76 9.44 6.85 -1.37
CA ARG A 76 10.35 5.72 -1.11
C ARG A 76 9.61 4.46 -0.69
N LEU A 77 8.58 4.59 0.16
CA LEU A 77 7.74 3.46 0.55
C LEU A 77 6.96 2.89 -0.63
N ILE A 78 6.45 3.74 -1.53
CA ILE A 78 5.77 3.32 -2.76
C ILE A 78 6.68 2.42 -3.59
N ARG A 79 7.93 2.85 -3.86
CA ARG A 79 8.91 2.02 -4.60
C ARG A 79 9.19 0.70 -3.89
N ALA A 80 9.45 0.75 -2.57
CA ALA A 80 9.86 -0.43 -1.80
C ALA A 80 8.74 -1.47 -1.66
N ALA A 81 7.50 -1.04 -1.44
CA ALA A 81 6.37 -1.93 -1.18
C ALA A 81 5.63 -2.38 -2.45
N ALA A 82 5.80 -1.67 -3.56
CA ALA A 82 5.16 -1.96 -4.85
C ALA A 82 5.33 -3.43 -5.29
N GLY A 83 6.54 -4.01 -5.14
CA GLY A 83 6.79 -5.42 -5.49
C GLY A 83 6.02 -6.44 -4.65
N HIS A 84 5.67 -6.10 -3.41
CA HIS A 84 4.89 -6.98 -2.52
C HIS A 84 3.39 -6.90 -2.78
N VAL A 85 2.90 -5.71 -3.17
CA VAL A 85 1.49 -5.43 -3.43
C VAL A 85 1.09 -5.82 -4.85
N GLY A 86 2.00 -5.69 -5.81
CA GLY A 86 1.75 -5.91 -7.24
C GLY A 86 1.02 -4.73 -7.90
N PRO A 87 0.49 -4.92 -9.12
CA PRO A 87 -0.16 -3.86 -9.89
C PRO A 87 -1.60 -3.57 -9.42
N ALA A 88 -1.84 -3.55 -8.10
CA ALA A 88 -3.14 -3.23 -7.54
C ALA A 88 -3.53 -1.78 -7.85
N PHE A 89 -4.84 -1.51 -7.94
CA PHE A 89 -5.36 -0.15 -8.19
C PHE A 89 -4.76 0.92 -7.27
N THR A 90 -4.58 0.60 -5.99
CA THR A 90 -3.96 1.52 -5.01
C THR A 90 -2.49 1.79 -5.31
N THR A 91 -1.74 0.80 -5.76
CA THR A 91 -0.35 0.99 -6.20
C THR A 91 -0.27 1.88 -7.44
N GLN A 92 -1.12 1.64 -8.45
CA GLN A 92 -1.21 2.49 -9.64
C GLN A 92 -1.56 3.94 -9.30
N PHE A 93 -2.55 4.11 -8.41
CA PHE A 93 -2.98 5.42 -7.92
C PHE A 93 -1.80 6.18 -7.30
N TRP A 94 -1.08 5.58 -6.36
CA TRP A 94 0.00 6.24 -5.64
C TRP A 94 1.24 6.51 -6.51
N ILE A 95 1.54 5.64 -7.48
CA ILE A 95 2.60 5.90 -8.47
C ILE A 95 2.23 7.13 -9.30
N ARG A 96 1.01 7.18 -9.85
CA ARG A 96 0.53 8.32 -10.64
C ARG A 96 0.53 9.61 -9.81
N GLU A 97 -0.06 9.57 -8.62
CA GLU A 97 -0.12 10.72 -7.71
C GLU A 97 1.28 11.28 -7.40
N SER A 98 2.27 10.40 -7.21
CA SER A 98 3.66 10.81 -6.98
C SER A 98 4.30 11.43 -8.22
N LEU A 99 4.04 10.89 -9.41
CA LEU A 99 4.51 11.48 -10.67
C LEU A 99 3.89 12.86 -10.93
N GLU A 100 2.64 13.07 -10.54
CA GLU A 100 1.91 14.33 -10.74
C GLU A 100 2.27 15.42 -9.71
N GLN A 101 2.43 15.05 -8.43
CA GLN A 101 2.66 16.03 -7.35
C GLN A 101 4.12 16.18 -6.93
N GLU A 102 4.92 15.13 -7.09
CA GLU A 102 6.31 15.06 -6.60
C GLU A 102 7.24 14.61 -7.75
N SER A 103 7.08 15.22 -8.94
CA SER A 103 7.69 14.77 -10.19
C SER A 103 9.20 14.57 -10.10
N ASP A 104 9.91 15.50 -9.45
CA ASP A 104 11.38 15.44 -9.35
C ASP A 104 11.82 14.20 -8.56
N LEU A 105 11.22 13.98 -7.39
CA LEU A 105 11.51 12.82 -6.55
C LEU A 105 11.04 11.51 -7.19
N ALA A 106 9.88 11.53 -7.84
CA ALA A 106 9.35 10.37 -8.53
C ALA A 106 10.22 9.98 -9.72
N ASN A 107 10.77 10.93 -10.48
CA ASN A 107 11.69 10.63 -11.59
C ASN A 107 13.02 10.05 -11.11
N ASP A 108 13.51 10.48 -9.94
CA ASP A 108 14.71 9.91 -9.33
C ASP A 108 14.49 8.48 -8.81
N LEU A 109 13.31 8.22 -8.26
CA LEU A 109 13.00 6.96 -7.60
C LEU A 109 12.25 5.96 -8.48
N PHE A 110 11.53 6.35 -9.51
CA PHE A 110 10.73 5.43 -10.35
C PHE A 110 11.38 5.29 -11.73
N ASP A 111 12.52 4.61 -11.74
CA ASP A 111 13.23 4.27 -12.97
C ASP A 111 12.35 3.49 -13.97
N ALA A 112 12.70 3.57 -15.26
CA ALA A 112 11.97 2.91 -16.33
C ALA A 112 11.78 1.39 -16.10
N PRO A 113 12.76 0.62 -15.55
CA PRO A 113 12.55 -0.77 -15.21
C PRO A 113 11.46 -0.98 -14.13
N PHE A 114 11.43 -0.15 -13.09
CA PHE A 114 10.38 -0.23 -12.06
C PHE A 114 9.01 0.06 -12.64
N LEU A 115 8.88 1.15 -13.41
CA LEU A 115 7.60 1.51 -14.03
C LEU A 115 7.13 0.41 -14.99
N THR A 116 8.03 -0.18 -15.77
CA THR A 116 7.65 -1.28 -16.68
C THR A 116 7.20 -2.53 -15.92
N ALA A 117 7.75 -2.79 -14.73
CA ALA A 117 7.42 -3.96 -13.93
C ALA A 117 6.14 -3.82 -13.12
N VAL A 118 5.79 -2.61 -12.68
CA VAL A 118 4.70 -2.40 -11.72
C VAL A 118 3.63 -1.43 -12.22
N TYR A 119 3.98 -0.45 -13.05
CA TYR A 119 3.05 0.61 -13.46
C TYR A 119 2.35 0.23 -14.78
N GLU A 120 1.06 -0.07 -14.68
CA GLU A 120 0.17 -0.27 -15.82
C GLU A 120 -0.73 0.97 -15.92
N PRO A 121 -0.31 2.00 -16.69
CA PRO A 121 -1.15 3.18 -16.83
C PRO A 121 -2.50 2.75 -17.40
N PRO A 122 -3.62 3.32 -16.93
CA PRO A 122 -4.91 3.05 -17.54
C PRO A 122 -4.79 3.48 -19.01
N VAL A 123 -4.69 2.49 -19.90
CA VAL A 123 -4.83 2.71 -21.34
C VAL A 123 -6.16 3.42 -21.48
N GLN A 124 -6.11 4.69 -21.90
CA GLN A 124 -7.30 5.49 -22.15
C GLN A 124 -8.18 4.63 -23.03
N GLN A 125 -9.28 4.11 -22.47
CA GLN A 125 -10.24 3.38 -23.28
C GLN A 125 -10.61 4.35 -24.40
N PRO A 126 -10.37 3.99 -25.68
CA PRO A 126 -10.70 4.88 -26.77
C PRO A 126 -12.16 5.25 -26.58
N CYS A 127 -12.44 6.54 -26.40
CA CYS A 127 -13.78 7.05 -26.19
C CYS A 127 -14.67 6.40 -27.25
N ALA A 128 -15.58 5.51 -26.85
CA ALA A 128 -16.54 4.95 -27.78
C ALA A 128 -17.28 6.14 -28.38
N SER A 129 -17.10 6.40 -29.68
CA SER A 129 -17.88 7.43 -30.36
C SER A 129 -19.31 6.90 -30.38
N TYR A 130 -20.18 7.47 -29.55
CA TYR A 130 -21.62 7.28 -29.71
C TYR A 130 -22.01 7.95 -31.02
N GLY A 131 -22.16 7.13 -32.06
CA GLY A 131 -22.79 7.49 -33.32
C GLY A 131 -24.31 7.38 -33.21
#